data_AF-A0A7V2HBP5-F1
#
_entry.id   AF-A0A7V2HBP5-F1
#
_cell.length_a   1.000
_cell.length_b   1.000
_cell.length_c   1.000
_cell.angle_alpha   90.00
_cell.angle_beta   90.00
_cell.angle_gamma   90.00
#
_symmetry.space_group_name_H-M   'P 1'
#
loop_
_entity.id
_entity.type
_entity.pdbx_description
1 polymer ?
#
loop_
_entity_poly.entity_id
_entity_poly.type
_entity_poly.pdbx_seq_one_letter_code
_entity_poly.pdbx_strand_id
1 'polypeptide(L)'
;MPGSVQNAAPLTLLPASLSRAFAHEREYPVIDNEYRNGESQRSLQATNSRKRWRLAKRLTSAQLAALRDFYDARKGPTEPFYFYDSYETSPKFSHDPTGQAVAGR
;
A
#
# COMPACT_ATOMS: atom_id res chain seq x y z
N MET A 1 -19.40 -12.94 6.81
CA MET A 1 -19.04 -11.56 7.22
C MET A 1 -17.72 -11.23 6.56
N PRO A 2 -17.56 -10.09 5.86
CA PRO A 2 -16.25 -9.73 5.33
C PRO A 2 -15.33 -9.53 6.54
N GLY A 3 -14.32 -10.41 6.65
CA GLY A 3 -13.41 -10.46 7.77
C GLY A 3 -12.75 -9.11 7.94
N SER A 4 -12.90 -8.55 9.15
CA SER A 4 -12.19 -7.35 9.58
C SER A 4 -10.71 -7.55 9.28
N VAL A 5 -10.20 -6.85 8.27
CA VAL A 5 -8.75 -6.82 8.00
C VAL A 5 -8.12 -6.30 9.28
N GLN A 6 -7.28 -7.13 9.92
CA GLN A 6 -6.60 -6.70 11.14
C GLN A 6 -5.77 -5.46 10.82
N ASN A 7 -5.91 -4.41 11.63
CA ASN A 7 -5.03 -3.27 11.48
C ASN A 7 -3.59 -3.70 11.78
N ALA A 8 -2.64 -3.15 11.01
CA ALA A 8 -1.23 -3.29 11.30
C ALA A 8 -0.90 -2.76 12.70
N ALA A 9 0.06 -3.38 13.38
CA ALA A 9 0.58 -2.83 14.63
C ALA A 9 1.47 -1.60 14.30
N PRO A 10 1.56 -0.57 15.16
CA PRO A 10 2.41 0.60 14.89
C PRO A 10 3.89 0.26 14.62
N LEU A 11 4.38 -0.85 15.18
CA LEU A 11 5.75 -1.34 15.01
C LEU A 11 5.99 -2.08 13.69
N THR A 12 4.94 -2.42 12.94
CA THR A 12 5.06 -3.05 11.62
C THR A 12 5.12 -1.97 10.54
N LEU A 13 6.24 -1.23 10.47
CA LEU A 13 6.44 -0.13 9.52
C LEU A 13 7.50 -0.47 8.47
N LEU A 14 7.23 -0.16 7.21
CA LEU A 14 8.23 -0.29 6.14
C LEU A 14 9.42 0.67 6.40
N PRO A 15 10.67 0.21 6.28
CA PRO A 15 11.85 1.05 6.50
C PRO A 15 11.87 2.31 5.63
N ALA A 16 12.29 3.44 6.22
CA ALA A 16 12.34 4.76 5.55
C ALA A 16 13.12 4.76 4.23
N SER A 17 14.20 3.99 4.19
CA SER A 17 15.02 3.83 2.99
C SER A 17 14.20 3.24 1.86
N LEU A 18 13.23 2.37 2.15
CA LEU A 18 12.35 1.74 1.18
C LEU A 18 11.12 2.59 0.92
N SER A 19 10.63 3.35 1.90
CA SER A 19 9.45 4.24 1.82
C SER A 19 9.56 5.42 0.83
N ARG A 20 10.69 5.55 0.13
CA ARG A 20 10.97 6.62 -0.84
C ARG A 20 11.07 6.06 -2.27
N ALA A 21 10.44 6.78 -3.22
CA ALA A 21 10.37 6.48 -4.66
C ALA A 21 9.49 5.27 -5.05
N PHE A 22 8.19 5.40 -4.82
CA PHE A 22 7.17 4.53 -5.39
C PHE A 22 6.41 5.22 -6.51
N ALA A 23 6.00 4.44 -7.50
CA ALA A 23 4.91 4.80 -8.39
C ALA A 23 3.60 4.49 -7.67
N HIS A 24 2.76 5.52 -7.50
CA HIS A 24 1.41 5.38 -6.96
C HIS A 24 0.44 5.04 -8.09
N GLU A 25 -0.33 3.98 -7.90
CA GLU A 25 -1.43 3.56 -8.77
C GLU A 25 -2.71 3.50 -7.93
N ARG A 26 -3.83 3.90 -8.52
CA ARG A 26 -5.12 3.96 -7.82
C ARG A 26 -6.19 3.31 -8.68
N GLU A 27 -6.83 2.29 -8.13
CA GLU A 27 -7.89 1.52 -8.78
C GLU A 27 -9.24 1.84 -8.14
N TYR A 28 -10.25 2.06 -8.99
CA TYR A 28 -11.66 2.17 -8.60
C TYR A 28 -12.37 0.92 -9.10
N PRO A 29 -12.61 -0.08 -8.25
CA PRO A 29 -13.11 -1.36 -8.71
C PRO A 29 -14.59 -1.24 -9.12
N VAL A 30 -14.89 -1.68 -10.34
CA VAL A 30 -16.21 -1.63 -10.97
C VAL A 30 -16.56 -3.02 -11.47
N ILE A 31 -17.81 -3.44 -11.28
CA ILE A 31 -18.38 -4.62 -11.93
C ILE A 31 -18.95 -4.15 -13.26
N ASP A 32 -18.45 -4.68 -14.37
CA ASP A 32 -18.86 -4.35 -15.73
C ASP A 32 -19.36 -5.60 -16.45
N ASN A 33 -20.53 -5.51 -17.07
CA ASN A 33 -21.10 -6.55 -17.92
C ASN A 33 -21.41 -5.93 -19.28
N GLU A 34 -20.77 -6.44 -20.33
CA GLU A 34 -21.02 -6.05 -21.71
C GLU A 34 -21.90 -7.09 -22.41
N TYR A 35 -22.99 -6.64 -23.00
CA TYR A 35 -23.96 -7.48 -23.69
C TYR A 35 -23.66 -7.53 -25.19
N ARG A 36 -24.18 -8.56 -25.88
CA ARG A 36 -23.94 -8.82 -27.31
C ARG A 36 -24.39 -7.68 -28.24
N ASN A 37 -25.30 -6.83 -27.78
CA ASN A 37 -25.80 -5.64 -28.48
C ASN A 37 -24.96 -4.38 -28.24
N GLY A 38 -23.86 -4.47 -27.48
CA GLY A 38 -23.00 -3.34 -27.13
C GLY A 38 -23.52 -2.51 -25.94
N GLU A 39 -24.61 -2.91 -25.30
CA GLU A 39 -25.02 -2.30 -24.04
C GLU A 39 -24.09 -2.74 -22.90
N SER A 40 -23.87 -1.85 -21.92
CA SER A 40 -23.08 -2.16 -20.73
C SER A 40 -23.85 -1.84 -19.45
N GLN A 41 -23.75 -2.73 -18.48
CA GLN A 41 -24.22 -2.51 -17.11
C GLN A 41 -23.01 -2.41 -16.18
N ARG A 42 -22.85 -1.25 -15.52
CA ARG A 42 -21.74 -0.97 -14.62
C ARG A 42 -22.23 -0.64 -13.22
N SER A 43 -21.57 -1.19 -12.20
CA SER A 43 -21.84 -0.86 -10.80
C SER A 43 -20.54 -0.78 -10.00
N LEU A 44 -20.53 0.06 -8.96
CA LEU A 44 -19.37 0.19 -8.07
C LEU A 44 -19.19 -1.11 -7.27
N GLN A 45 -18.02 -1.75 -7.40
CA GLN A 45 -17.70 -2.94 -6.60
C GLN A 45 -17.32 -2.56 -5.17
N ALA A 46 -16.72 -1.38 -4.98
CA ALA A 46 -16.44 -0.82 -3.67
C ALA A 46 -16.53 0.71 -3.70
N THR A 47 -16.94 1.30 -2.58
CA THR A 47 -17.01 2.77 -2.41
C THR A 47 -15.61 3.41 -2.33
N ASN A 48 -14.62 2.66 -1.83
CA ASN A 48 -13.26 3.14 -1.63
C ASN A 48 -12.33 2.65 -2.73
N SER A 49 -11.45 3.54 -3.18
CA SER A 49 -10.36 3.21 -4.10
C SER A 49 -9.31 2.32 -3.42
N ARG A 50 -8.69 1.43 -4.19
CA ARG A 50 -7.50 0.69 -3.77
C ARG A 50 -6.26 1.43 -4.26
N LYS A 51 -5.40 1.83 -3.33
CA LYS A 51 -4.07 2.38 -3.66
C LYS A 51 -3.07 1.23 -3.75
N ARG A 52 -2.17 1.33 -4.72
CA ARG A 52 -1.05 0.39 -4.92
C ARG A 52 0.22 1.22 -5.08
N TRP A 53 1.31 0.68 -4.55
CA TRP A 53 2.62 1.31 -4.65
C TRP A 53 3.60 0.31 -5.23
N ARG A 54 4.28 0.70 -6.30
CA ARG A 54 5.34 -0.09 -6.92
C ARG A 54 6.66 0.61 -6.71
N LEU A 55 7.65 -0.10 -6.16
CA LEU A 55 8.98 0.45 -5.97
C LEU A 55 9.56 0.82 -7.35
N ALA A 56 9.89 2.10 -7.53
CA ALA A 56 10.34 2.64 -8.82
C ALA A 56 11.86 2.86 -8.89
N LYS A 57 12.58 2.63 -7.79
CA LYS A 57 14.03 2.79 -7.71
C LYS A 57 14.77 1.47 -7.73
N ARG A 58 16.02 1.50 -8.21
CA ARG A 58 16.96 0.39 -8.09
C ARG A 58 17.43 0.27 -6.64
N LEU A 59 17.30 -0.91 -6.06
CA LEU A 59 17.81 -1.21 -4.72
C LEU A 59 19.30 -1.55 -4.77
N THR A 60 20.05 -1.06 -3.79
CA THR A 60 21.37 -1.61 -3.48
C THR A 60 21.24 -2.98 -2.83
N SER A 61 22.32 -3.77 -2.78
CA SER A 61 22.32 -5.08 -2.11
C SER A 61 21.87 -4.99 -0.66
N ALA A 62 22.34 -3.98 0.09
CA ALA A 62 21.95 -3.75 1.48
C ALA A 62 20.47 -3.40 1.64
N GLN A 63 19.89 -2.61 0.73
CA GLN A 63 18.47 -2.27 0.77
C GLN A 63 17.58 -3.45 0.40
N LEU A 64 18.02 -4.29 -0.54
CA LEU A 64 17.31 -5.51 -0.90
C LEU A 64 17.31 -6.53 0.24
N ALA A 65 18.44 -6.68 0.95
CA ALA A 65 18.52 -7.51 2.16
C ALA A 65 17.54 -7.00 3.24
N ALA A 66 17.56 -5.69 3.53
CA ALA A 66 16.64 -5.09 4.50
C ALA A 66 15.15 -5.27 4.13
N LEU A 67 14.81 -5.18 2.83
CA LEU A 67 13.44 -5.44 2.37
C LEU A 67 13.05 -6.90 2.58
N ARG A 68 13.98 -7.83 2.30
CA ARG A 68 13.74 -9.25 2.48
C ARG A 68 13.57 -9.62 3.95
N ASP A 69 14.48 -9.16 4.81
CA ASP A 69 14.40 -9.40 6.25
C ASP A 69 13.09 -8.86 6.84
N PHE A 70 12.66 -7.68 6.38
CA PHE A 70 11.36 -7.12 6.75
C PHE A 70 10.20 -7.99 6.27
N TYR A 71 10.21 -8.43 5.00
CA TYR A 71 9.14 -9.25 4.43
C TYR A 71 9.04 -10.62 5.13
N ASP A 72 10.17 -11.26 5.39
CA ASP A 72 10.24 -12.55 6.09
C ASP A 72 9.78 -12.41 7.55
N ALA A 73 10.11 -11.29 8.22
CA ALA A 73 9.62 -10.97 9.56
C ALA A 73 8.09 -10.70 9.63
N ARG A 74 7.42 -10.52 8.48
CA ARG A 74 5.95 -10.41 8.35
C ARG A 74 5.30 -11.70 7.82
N LYS A 75 6.08 -12.78 7.76
CA LYS A 75 5.69 -14.06 7.14
C LYS A 75 5.21 -13.86 5.70
N GLY A 76 5.84 -12.93 5.00
CA GLY A 76 5.49 -12.52 3.65
C GLY A 76 4.25 -11.62 3.61
N PRO A 77 3.22 -11.96 2.82
CA PRO A 77 2.07 -11.07 2.59
C PRO A 77 0.97 -11.24 3.65
N THR A 78 1.19 -12.06 4.68
CA THR A 78 0.14 -12.46 5.63
C THR A 78 -0.09 -11.46 6.75
N GLU A 79 0.95 -10.73 7.16
CA GLU A 79 0.84 -9.74 8.24
C GLU A 79 0.75 -8.32 7.64
N PRO A 80 -0.27 -7.54 8.03
CA PRO A 80 -0.41 -6.16 7.58
C PRO A 80 0.71 -5.29 8.17
N PHE A 81 1.17 -4.32 7.40
CA PHE A 81 2.15 -3.33 7.83
C PHE A 81 1.79 -1.95 7.29
N TYR A 82 2.24 -0.91 8.00
CA TYR A 82 2.08 0.47 7.56
C TYR A 82 3.19 0.88 6.60
N PHE A 83 2.82 1.76 5.68
CA PHE A 83 3.70 2.41 4.73
C PHE A 83 3.34 3.90 4.71
N TYR A 84 4.34 4.78 4.76
CA TYR A 84 4.11 6.21 4.65
C TYR A 84 4.16 6.66 3.19
N ASP A 85 3.02 7.10 2.66
CA ASP A 85 2.99 7.85 1.40
C ASP A 85 3.54 9.25 1.65
N SER A 86 4.73 9.50 1.11
CA SER A 86 5.46 10.76 1.26
C SER A 86 4.67 12.00 0.80
N TYR A 87 3.67 11.84 -0.08
CA TYR A 87 2.83 12.95 -0.52
C TYR A 87 1.68 13.27 0.45
N GLU A 88 1.34 12.34 1.33
CA GLU A 88 0.24 12.42 2.29
C GLU A 88 0.73 12.65 3.75
N THR A 89 2.04 12.58 4.00
CA THR A 89 2.62 12.92 5.30
C THR A 89 2.54 14.42 5.61
N SER A 90 2.55 14.78 6.89
CA SER A 90 2.64 16.16 7.36
C SER A 90 3.78 16.31 8.39
N PRO A 91 4.88 17.03 8.07
CA PRO A 91 5.15 17.72 6.81
C PRO A 91 5.33 16.75 5.64
N LYS A 92 5.16 17.22 4.40
CA LYS A 92 5.35 16.38 3.19
C LYS A 92 6.77 15.83 3.12
N PHE A 93 6.92 14.62 2.59
CA PHE A 93 8.18 13.89 2.48
C PHE A 93 8.85 13.58 3.82
N SER A 94 8.07 13.54 4.90
CA SER A 94 8.54 13.11 6.21
C SER A 94 8.36 11.62 6.40
N HIS A 95 9.04 11.07 7.40
CA HIS A 95 8.91 9.68 7.78
C HIS A 95 9.03 9.60 9.30
N ASP A 96 8.01 9.04 9.96
CA ASP A 96 8.04 8.78 11.39
C ASP A 96 8.45 7.32 11.66
N PRO A 97 9.66 7.06 12.16
CA PRO A 97 10.11 5.70 12.45
C PRO A 97 9.34 5.03 13.60
N THR A 98 8.56 5.78 14.38
CA THR A 98 7.78 5.24 15.51
C THR A 98 6.40 4.71 15.11
N GLY A 99 5.94 5.01 13.89
CA GLY A 99 4.62 4.62 13.39
C GLY A 99 3.44 5.32 14.10
N GLN A 100 3.71 6.34 14.91
CA GLN A 100 2.69 7.06 15.68
C GLN A 100 1.94 8.08 14.81
N ALA A 101 2.64 8.69 13.85
CA ALA A 101 2.04 9.62 12.91
C ALA A 101 0.96 8.92 12.08
N VAL A 102 -0.27 9.45 12.16
CA VAL A 102 -1.42 8.94 11.40
C VAL A 102 -1.44 9.51 9.97
N ALA A 103 -0.83 10.68 9.77
CA ALA A 103 -0.81 11.33 8.47
C ALA A 103 0.06 10.55 7.47
N GLY A 104 -0.58 10.09 6.39
CA GLY A 104 0.08 9.40 5.27
C GLY A 104 0.33 7.91 5.48
N ARG A 105 -0.18 7.28 6.55
CA ARG A 105 -0.12 5.82 6.75
C ARG A 105 -1.32 5.08 6.14
#